data_AF-A0A7K8W1C3-F1
#
_entry.id   AF-A0A7K8W1C3-F1
#
_cell.length_a   1.000
_cell.length_b   1.000
_cell.length_c   1.000
_cell.angle_alpha   90.00
_cell.angle_beta   90.00
_cell.angle_gamma   90.00
#
_symmetry.space_group_name_H-M   'P 1'
#
loop_
_entity.id
_entity.type
_entity.pdbx_description
1 polymer ?
#
loop_
_entity_poly.entity_id
_entity_poly.type
_entity_poly.pdbx_seq_one_letter_code
_entity_poly.pdbx_strand_id
1 'polypeptide(L)'
;MDFSADSSYLQVSTGSYKRQVYEVPSGKQLVDQAVIDRITWATWTSVLGDEVIGIWSRHAEKADVNCACVSHSGINLVTGDDFGMVKLFDFPCPEKFVRTWL
;
A
#
# COMPACT_ATOMS: atom_id res chain seq x y z
N MET A 1 5.67 -6.80 -0.36
CA MET A 1 6.26 -7.14 -1.67
C MET A 1 5.17 -7.87 -2.39
N ASP A 2 4.77 -7.37 -3.55
CA ASP A 2 3.51 -7.80 -4.15
C ASP A 2 3.67 -7.84 -5.67
N PHE A 3 3.25 -8.94 -6.29
CA PHE A 3 3.22 -9.07 -7.74
C PHE A 3 1.99 -8.39 -8.32
N SER A 4 2.10 -7.93 -9.57
CA SER A 4 0.92 -7.59 -10.36
C SER A 4 0.08 -8.83 -10.66
N ALA A 5 -1.22 -8.64 -10.92
CA ALA A 5 -2.16 -9.73 -11.22
C ALA A 5 -1.74 -10.56 -12.44
N ASP A 6 -1.06 -9.93 -13.40
CA ASP A 6 -0.50 -10.57 -14.59
C ASP A 6 0.94 -11.10 -14.39
N SER A 7 1.48 -11.00 -13.17
CA SER A 7 2.86 -11.39 -12.80
C SER A 7 3.98 -10.68 -13.59
N SER A 8 3.68 -9.60 -14.30
CA SER A 8 4.66 -8.86 -15.11
C SER A 8 5.44 -7.79 -14.33
N TYR A 9 4.99 -7.46 -13.12
CA TYR A 9 5.61 -6.46 -12.26
C TYR A 9 5.68 -6.91 -10.80
N LEU A 10 6.66 -6.39 -10.07
CA LEU A 10 6.85 -6.57 -8.64
C LEU A 10 6.98 -5.20 -7.97
N GLN A 11 6.16 -4.91 -6.96
CA GLN A 11 6.39 -3.79 -6.07
C GLN A 11 7.14 -4.23 -4.80
N VAL A 12 8.08 -3.39 -4.38
CA VAL A 12 8.90 -3.57 -3.19
C VAL A 12 8.83 -2.32 -2.34
N SER A 13 8.65 -2.51 -1.04
CA SER A 13 8.74 -1.44 -0.04
C SER A 13 10.04 -1.60 0.74
N THR A 14 10.84 -0.55 0.78
CA THR A 14 12.16 -0.56 1.42
C THR A 14 12.09 -0.07 2.86
N GLY A 15 13.09 -0.42 3.68
CA GLY A 15 13.24 0.13 5.04
C GLY A 15 13.50 1.65 5.08
N SER A 16 13.80 2.27 3.93
CA SER A 16 13.91 3.72 3.76
C SER A 16 12.59 4.38 3.37
N TYR A 17 11.45 3.68 3.52
CA TYR A 17 10.11 4.16 3.20
C TYR A 17 9.95 4.57 1.74
N LYS A 18 10.54 3.80 0.82
CA LYS A 18 10.36 3.99 -0.62
C LYS A 18 9.63 2.80 -1.21
N ARG A 19 8.61 3.09 -2.03
CA ARG A 19 7.99 2.12 -2.93
C ARG A 19 8.77 2.14 -4.24
N GLN A 20 9.18 0.96 -4.70
CA GLN A 20 9.87 0.75 -5.97
C GLN A 20 9.12 -0.33 -6.75
N VAL A 21 9.09 -0.18 -8.07
CA VAL A 21 8.43 -1.14 -8.98
C VAL A 21 9.46 -1.65 -9.98
N TYR A 22 9.40 -2.95 -10.25
CA TYR A 22 10.32 -3.65 -11.14
C TYR A 22 9.55 -4.48 -12.15
N GLU A 23 10.02 -4.52 -13.39
CA GLU A 23 9.58 -5.46 -14.41
C GLU A 23 10.06 -6.88 -14.07
N VAL A 24 9.21 -7.87 -14.35
CA VAL A 24 9.49 -9.30 -14.18
C VAL A 24 9.47 -9.95 -15.57
N PRO A 25 10.45 -10.81 -15.92
CA PRO A 25 11.58 -11.25 -15.11
C PRO A 25 12.84 -10.37 -15.23
N SER A 26 12.78 -9.27 -16.00
CA SER A 26 13.98 -8.50 -16.36
C SER A 26 14.68 -7.87 -15.15
N GLY A 27 13.95 -7.61 -14.06
CA GLY A 27 14.45 -6.90 -12.87
C GLY A 27 14.72 -5.42 -13.12
N LYS A 28 14.34 -4.89 -14.29
CA LYS A 28 14.51 -3.48 -14.62
C LYS A 28 13.56 -2.64 -13.77
N GLN A 29 14.08 -1.61 -13.11
CA GLN A 29 13.25 -0.70 -12.34
C GLN A 29 12.36 0.13 -13.28
N LEU A 30 11.05 0.09 -13.02
CA LEU A 30 10.07 0.96 -13.64
C LEU A 30 9.96 2.25 -12.84
N VAL A 31 10.15 3.39 -13.51
CA VAL A 31 10.12 4.73 -12.88
C VAL A 31 9.03 5.63 -13.45
N ASP A 32 8.33 5.18 -14.49
CA ASP A 32 7.23 5.93 -15.10
C ASP A 32 5.95 5.74 -14.28
N GLN A 33 5.58 6.79 -13.54
CA GLN A 33 4.41 6.78 -12.67
C GLN A 33 3.10 6.53 -13.41
N ALA A 34 2.97 7.04 -14.65
CA ALA A 34 1.74 6.85 -15.43
C ALA A 34 1.51 5.39 -15.83
N VAL A 35 2.58 4.60 -15.94
CA VAL A 35 2.50 3.15 -16.13
C VAL A 35 2.20 2.46 -14.80
N ILE A 36 2.90 2.85 -13.72
CA ILE A 36 2.72 2.27 -12.38
C ILE A 36 1.27 2.39 -11.90
N ASP A 37 0.65 3.56 -12.08
CA ASP A 37 -0.73 3.84 -11.65
C ASP A 37 -1.79 2.98 -12.37
N ARG A 38 -1.42 2.36 -13.49
CA ARG A 38 -2.31 1.48 -14.28
C ARG A 38 -2.12 0.00 -13.94
N ILE A 39 -1.14 -0.35 -13.12
CA ILE A 39 -0.87 -1.73 -12.73
C ILE A 39 -1.94 -2.21 -11.77
N THR A 40 -2.59 -3.32 -12.10
CA THR A 40 -3.46 -4.05 -11.17
C THR A 40 -2.62 -5.01 -10.34
N TRP A 41 -2.60 -4.82 -9.02
CA TRP A 41 -1.84 -5.66 -8.10
C TRP A 41 -2.60 -6.93 -7.71
N ALA A 42 -1.91 -8.07 -7.63
CA ALA A 42 -2.51 -9.34 -7.19
C ALA A 42 -2.81 -9.33 -5.69
N THR A 43 -1.90 -8.75 -4.92
CA THR A 43 -2.02 -8.52 -3.49
C THR A 43 -1.58 -7.12 -3.16
N TRP A 44 -1.97 -6.65 -1.98
CA TRP A 44 -1.43 -5.43 -1.43
C TRP A 44 -1.13 -5.63 0.06
N THR A 45 0.16 -5.79 0.36
CA THR A 45 0.68 -5.98 1.72
C THR A 45 1.49 -4.78 2.21
N SER A 46 1.66 -3.76 1.36
CA SER A 46 2.47 -2.59 1.70
C SER A 46 1.71 -1.56 2.52
N VAL A 47 2.39 -0.99 3.50
CA VAL A 47 1.96 0.22 4.23
C VAL A 47 2.30 1.52 3.46
N LEU A 48 2.91 1.41 2.29
CA LEU A 48 3.34 2.53 1.44
C LEU A 48 2.62 2.51 0.09
N GLY A 49 2.16 3.69 -0.34
CA GLY A 49 1.48 3.90 -1.62
C GLY A 49 0.38 4.94 -1.46
N ASP A 50 -0.01 5.56 -2.57
CA ASP A 50 -1.07 6.59 -2.58
C ASP A 50 -2.43 5.97 -2.23
N GLU A 51 -2.60 4.69 -2.57
CA GLU A 51 -3.78 3.86 -2.35
C GLU A 51 -4.02 3.56 -0.86
N VAL A 52 -3.02 3.74 0.01
CA VAL A 52 -3.12 3.42 1.45
C VAL A 52 -2.69 4.57 2.36
N ILE A 53 -2.51 5.78 1.82
CA ILE A 53 -1.96 6.88 2.61
C ILE A 53 -2.84 7.28 3.81
N GLY A 54 -4.13 6.96 3.77
CA GLY A 54 -5.10 7.19 4.84
C GLY A 54 -4.93 6.32 6.09
N ILE A 55 -4.12 5.26 6.03
CA ILE A 55 -3.83 4.43 7.23
C ILE A 55 -2.96 5.17 8.25
N TRP A 56 -2.24 6.22 7.82
CA TRP A 56 -1.33 6.99 8.64
C TRP A 56 -2.06 8.17 9.30
N SER A 57 -2.11 8.17 10.64
CA SER A 57 -2.74 9.27 11.39
C SER A 57 -1.93 10.58 11.28
N ARG A 58 -2.54 11.73 11.61
CA ARG A 58 -1.85 13.04 11.63
C ARG A 58 -0.60 13.08 12.50
N HIS A 59 -0.62 12.33 13.58
CA HIS A 59 0.45 12.25 14.56
C HIS A 59 1.26 10.98 14.41
N ALA A 60 0.99 10.18 13.37
CA ALA A 60 1.70 8.94 13.18
C ALA A 60 3.14 9.25 12.82
N GLU A 61 4.07 8.73 13.62
CA GLU A 61 5.47 8.75 13.26
C GLU A 61 5.78 7.56 12.33
N LYS A 62 6.95 7.62 11.69
CA LYS A 62 7.46 6.48 10.94
C LYS A 62 7.55 5.30 11.91
N ALA A 63 7.00 4.16 11.50
CA ALA A 63 6.89 2.88 12.22
C ALA A 63 5.59 2.65 12.98
N ASP A 64 4.70 3.63 13.12
CA ASP A 64 3.42 3.39 13.79
C ASP A 64 2.64 2.25 13.14
N VAL A 65 2.56 2.19 11.80
CA VAL A 65 1.89 1.11 11.09
C VAL A 65 2.92 0.09 10.58
N ASN A 66 2.79 -1.15 11.06
CA ASN A 66 3.74 -2.24 10.81
C ASN A 66 3.37 -3.10 9.61
N CYS A 67 2.08 -3.36 9.45
CA CYS A 67 1.59 -4.28 8.44
C CYS A 67 0.27 -3.80 7.87
N ALA A 68 0.04 -4.20 6.61
CA ALA A 68 -1.18 -3.95 5.87
C ALA A 68 -1.56 -5.22 5.11
N CYS A 69 -2.85 -5.45 4.91
CA CYS A 69 -3.34 -6.51 4.04
C CYS A 69 -4.69 -6.11 3.43
N VAL A 70 -4.76 -6.05 2.11
CA VAL A 70 -6.02 -5.87 1.39
C VAL A 70 -6.73 -7.21 1.26
N SER A 71 -8.03 -7.20 1.56
CA SER A 71 -8.93 -8.34 1.38
C SER A 71 -8.88 -8.90 -0.04
N HIS A 72 -9.20 -10.19 -0.20
CA HIS A 72 -9.25 -10.82 -1.53
C HIS A 72 -10.21 -10.14 -2.51
N SER A 73 -11.30 -9.56 -2.00
CA SER A 73 -12.26 -8.78 -2.80
C SER A 73 -11.74 -7.41 -3.24
N GLY A 74 -10.59 -6.96 -2.73
CA GLY A 74 -9.96 -5.70 -3.14
C GLY A 74 -10.66 -4.43 -2.65
N ILE A 75 -11.54 -4.53 -1.65
CA ILE A 75 -12.37 -3.40 -1.18
C ILE A 75 -12.14 -3.00 0.27
N ASN A 76 -11.48 -3.85 1.06
CA ASN A 76 -11.16 -3.59 2.46
C ASN A 76 -9.66 -3.75 2.70
N LEU A 77 -9.11 -2.93 3.59
CA LEU A 77 -7.73 -2.97 4.05
C LEU A 77 -7.69 -3.11 5.58
N VAL A 78 -6.86 -4.01 6.08
CA VAL A 78 -6.57 -4.14 7.51
C VAL A 78 -5.13 -3.72 7.77
N THR A 79 -4.90 -3.02 8.88
CA THR A 79 -3.55 -2.69 9.36
C THR A 79 -3.32 -3.13 10.80
N GLY A 80 -2.06 -3.37 11.16
CA GLY A 80 -1.61 -3.52 12.55
C GLY A 80 -0.55 -2.47 12.91
N ASP A 81 -0.59 -1.96 14.14
CA ASP A 81 0.31 -0.92 14.65
C ASP A 81 1.11 -1.32 15.90
N ASP A 82 2.09 -0.49 16.26
CA ASP A 82 2.96 -0.64 17.44
C ASP A 82 2.20 -0.51 18.78
N PHE A 83 0.96 -0.01 18.75
CA PHE A 83 0.11 0.14 19.93
C PHE A 83 -0.75 -1.11 20.19
N GLY A 84 -0.59 -2.17 19.39
CA GLY A 84 -1.38 -3.40 19.49
C GLY A 84 -2.77 -3.28 18.89
N MET A 85 -3.05 -2.24 18.09
CA MET A 85 -4.35 -2.04 17.47
C MET A 85 -4.41 -2.67 16.08
N VAL A 86 -5.56 -3.26 15.77
CA VAL A 86 -5.95 -3.67 14.41
C VAL A 86 -7.04 -2.73 13.93
N LYS A 87 -6.86 -2.15 12.73
CA LYS A 87 -7.79 -1.17 12.15
C LYS A 87 -8.27 -1.66 10.78
N LEU A 88 -9.56 -1.41 10.48
CA LEU A 88 -10.20 -1.74 9.21
C LEU A 88 -10.52 -0.44 8.46
N PHE A 89 -10.22 -0.42 7.17
CA PHE A 89 -10.44 0.69 6.25
C PHE A 89 -11.07 0.19 4.95
N ASP A 90 -11.75 1.07 4.22
CA ASP A 90 -12.04 0.86 2.80
C ASP A 90 -10.74 0.88 1.99
N PHE A 91 -10.69 0.16 0.87
CA PHE A 91 -9.58 0.18 -0.07
C PHE A 91 -10.05 0.59 -1.47
N PRO A 92 -9.36 1.53 -2.14
CA PRO A 92 -8.22 2.30 -1.65
C PRO A 92 -8.63 3.30 -0.56
N CYS A 93 -7.69 3.63 0.33
CA CYS A 93 -7.81 4.66 1.36
C CYS A 93 -6.86 5.84 1.07
N PRO A 94 -7.13 6.67 0.03
CA PRO A 94 -6.24 7.77 -0.35
C PRO A 94 -6.43 9.03 0.51
N GLU A 95 -7.51 9.11 1.28
CA GLU A 95 -7.79 10.28 2.12
C GLU A 95 -7.00 10.17 3.43
N LYS A 96 -6.07 11.11 3.65
CA LYS A 96 -5.32 11.20 4.93
C LYS A 96 -6.21 11.41 6.16
N PHE A 97 -7.48 11.77 5.98
CA PHE A 97 -8.41 12.12 7.06
C PHE A 97 -9.82 11.63 6.73
N VAL A 98 -10.39 10.77 7.57
CA VAL A 98 -11.83 10.48 7.55
C VAL A 98 -12.58 11.80 7.68
N ARG A 99 -13.45 12.11 6.71
CA ARG A 99 -14.48 13.15 6.92
C ARG A 99 -15.41 12.66 8.02
N THR A 100 -15.24 13.19 9.22
CA THR A 100 -16.23 13.03 10.28
C THR A 100 -17.51 13.72 9.81
N TRP A 101 -18.52 12.94 9.41
CA TRP A 101 -19.88 13.48 9.34
C TRP A 101 -20.36 13.66 10.78
N LEU A 102 -20.68 14.91 11.13
CA LEU A 102 -21.44 15.28 12.33
C LEU A 102 -22.84 14.68 12.27
#